data_AF-A0A1C5SUQ4-F1
#
_entry.id   AF-A0A1C5SUQ4-F1
#
_cell.length_a   1.000
_cell.length_b   1.000
_cell.length_c   1.000
_cell.angle_alpha   90.00
_cell.angle_beta   90.00
_cell.angle_gamma   90.00
#
_symmetry.space_group_name_H-M   'P 1'
#
loop_
_entity.id
_entity.type
_entity.pdbx_description
1 polymer ?
#
loop_
_entity_poly.entity_id
_entity_poly.type
_entity_poly.pdbx_seq_one_letter_code
_entity_poly.pdbx_strand_id
1 'polypeptide(L)' 'MNGTDKNVVLLELGVGEMTPSIIKLPFWEMTYKNEKVFYACLNQKKSSTPEHIKDKGIYIAGDLAETLRDLKENIVGKEM' A
#
# COMPACT_ATOMS: atom_id res chain seq x y z
N MET A 1 17.01 -5.66 6.09
CA MET A 1 16.44 -4.32 6.29
C MET A 1 16.71 -3.91 7.72
N ASN A 2 17.45 -2.82 7.97
CA ASN A 2 17.79 -2.33 9.32
C ASN A 2 16.60 -1.60 10.01
N GLY A 3 15.39 -2.11 9.83
CA GLY A 3 14.13 -1.49 10.27
C GLY A 3 13.08 -2.50 10.72
N THR A 4 13.46 -3.74 11.01
CA THR A 4 12.55 -4.82 11.46
C THR A 4 11.80 -4.48 12.73
N ASP A 5 12.24 -3.47 13.49
CA ASP A 5 11.57 -3.04 14.70
C ASP A 5 10.53 -1.93 14.55
N LYS A 6 10.49 -1.24 13.40
CA LYS A 6 9.55 -0.14 13.16
C LYS A 6 8.31 -0.61 12.43
N ASN A 7 7.19 0.06 12.68
CA ASN A 7 6.00 -0.06 11.84
C ASN A 7 6.27 0.61 10.48
N VAL A 8 6.04 -0.13 9.39
CA VAL A 8 6.33 0.30 8.02
C VAL A 8 5.06 0.16 7.18
N VAL A 9 4.74 1.20 6.41
CA VAL A 9 3.71 1.13 5.37
C VAL A 9 4.41 1.07 4.01
N LEU A 10 4.09 0.05 3.22
CA LEU A 10 4.46 -0.05 1.82
C LEU A 10 3.33 0.50 0.96
N LEU A 11 3.53 1.69 0.41
CA LEU A 11 2.55 2.39 -0.43
C LEU A 11 2.82 2.13 -1.91
N GLU A 12 1.98 1.33 -2.56
CA GLU A 12 2.00 1.07 -4.00
C GLU A 12 1.03 2.03 -4.72
N LEU A 13 1.53 2.81 -5.68
CA LEU A 13 0.75 3.81 -6.41
C LEU A 13 0.73 3.49 -7.91
N GLY A 14 -0.41 3.11 -8.46
CA GLY A 14 -0.62 2.97 -9.91
C GLY A 14 0.17 1.83 -10.58
N VAL A 15 0.70 0.86 -9.82
CA VAL A 15 1.47 -0.25 -10.38
C VAL A 15 0.52 -1.27 -11.02
N GLY A 16 0.71 -1.49 -12.33
CA GLY A 16 -0.03 -2.49 -13.10
C GLY A 16 0.62 -3.87 -13.13
N GLU A 17 0.02 -4.78 -13.89
CA GLU A 17 0.41 -6.20 -13.97
C GLU A 17 1.45 -6.52 -15.05
N MET A 18 2.03 -5.50 -15.71
CA MET A 18 3.00 -5.75 -16.80
C MET A 18 4.32 -6.34 -16.28
N THR A 19 4.79 -5.83 -15.14
CA THR A 19 6.06 -6.24 -14.50
C THR A 19 5.90 -6.33 -12.98
N PRO A 20 5.04 -7.22 -12.47
CA PRO A 20 4.69 -7.28 -11.06
C PRO A 20 5.87 -7.68 -10.17
N SER A 21 6.92 -8.29 -10.73
CA SER A 21 8.14 -8.67 -10.03
C SER A 21 8.99 -7.50 -9.53
N ILE A 22 8.79 -6.28 -10.04
CA ILE A 22 9.60 -5.11 -9.64
C ILE A 22 9.10 -4.51 -8.32
N ILE A 23 7.78 -4.42 -8.12
CA ILE A 23 7.19 -3.73 -6.96
C ILE A 23 6.16 -4.63 -6.24
N LYS A 24 5.13 -5.08 -6.97
CA LYS A 24 3.96 -5.77 -6.40
C LYS A 24 4.34 -7.05 -5.64
N LEU A 25 5.07 -7.96 -6.27
CA LEU A 25 5.48 -9.23 -5.65
C LEU A 25 6.47 -9.03 -4.49
N PRO A 26 7.53 -8.20 -4.62
CA PRO A 26 8.39 -7.89 -3.48
C PRO A 26 7.64 -7.28 -2.29
N PHE A 27 6.70 -6.36 -2.55
CA PHE A 27 5.92 -5.74 -1.48
C PHE A 27 5.04 -6.77 -0.75
N TRP A 28 4.42 -7.69 -1.49
CA TRP A 28 3.64 -8.78 -0.88
C TRP A 28 4.53 -9.70 -0.05
N GLU A 29 5.70 -10.08 -0.56
CA GLU A 29 6.66 -10.92 0.15
C GLU A 29 7.15 -10.27 1.45
N MET A 30 7.48 -8.97 1.39
CA MET A 30 7.90 -8.19 2.56
C MET A 30 6.78 -8.08 3.61
N THR A 31 5.55 -7.85 3.16
CA THR A 31 4.36 -7.75 4.01
C THR A 31 4.05 -9.09 4.67
N TYR A 32 4.16 -10.18 3.91
CA TYR A 32 3.97 -11.53 4.42
C TYR A 32 4.99 -11.85 5.53
N LYS A 33 6.28 -11.60 5.27
CA LYS A 33 7.40 -11.97 6.15
C LYS A 33 7.53 -11.15 7.43
N ASN A 34 6.96 -9.95 7.51
CA ASN A 34 7.11 -9.07 8.66
C ASN A 34 5.76 -8.56 9.16
N GLU A 35 5.42 -8.87 10.42
CA GLU A 35 4.16 -8.46 11.05
C GLU A 35 4.05 -6.94 11.25
N LYS A 36 5.16 -6.22 11.28
CA LYS A 36 5.19 -4.75 11.41
C LYS A 36 5.07 -4.03 10.06
N VAL A 37 4.92 -4.78 8.95
CA VAL A 37 4.74 -4.22 7.61
C VAL A 37 3.28 -4.30 7.21
N PHE A 38 2.72 -3.17 6.78
CA PHE A 38 1.38 -3.06 6.23
C PHE A 38 1.44 -2.61 4.77
N TYR A 39 0.65 -3.23 3.90
CA TYR A 39 0.59 -2.94 2.48
C TYR A 39 -0.62 -2.07 2.13
N ALA A 40 -0.41 -0.97 1.41
CA ALA A 40 -1.49 -0.14 0.89
C ALA A 40 -1.31 0.05 -0.62
N CYS A 41 -2.29 -0.39 -1.40
CA CYS A 41 -2.31 -0.18 -2.84
C CYS A 41 -3.38 0.85 -3.22
N LEU A 42 -3.02 1.82 -4.05
CA LEU A 42 -3.93 2.75 -4.70
C LEU A 42 -3.80 2.60 -6.22
N ASN A 43 -4.90 2.25 -6.87
CA ASN A 43 -4.95 2.14 -8.32
C ASN A 43 -6.36 2.42 -8.85
N GLN A 44 -6.51 2.74 -10.13
CA GLN A 44 -7.82 3.04 -10.73
C GLN A 44 -8.68 1.77 -10.89
N LYS A 45 -8.06 0.63 -11.19
CA LYS A 45 -8.77 -0.64 -11.36
C LYS A 45 -9.04 -1.27 -10.00
N LYS A 46 -10.25 -1.77 -9.78
CA LYS A 46 -10.55 -2.56 -8.59
C LYS A 46 -9.73 -3.85 -8.59
N SER A 47 -9.13 -4.16 -7.45
CA SER A 47 -8.51 -5.44 -7.14
C SER A 47 -8.62 -5.68 -5.63
N SER A 48 -8.00 -6.76 -5.15
CA SER A 48 -7.99 -7.13 -3.74
C SER A 48 -6.58 -7.48 -3.28
N THR A 49 -6.36 -7.35 -1.97
CA THR A 49 -5.18 -7.90 -1.32
C THR A 49 -5.17 -9.43 -1.48
N PRO A 50 -4.01 -10.07 -1.73
CA PRO A 50 -3.90 -11.52 -1.75
C PRO A 50 -4.32 -12.15 -0.43
N GLU A 51 -4.87 -13.37 -0.48
CA GLU A 51 -5.37 -14.10 0.70
C GLU A 51 -4.35 -14.18 1.84
N HIS A 52 -3.08 -14.43 1.52
CA HIS A 52 -2.00 -14.60 2.49
C HIS A 52 -1.55 -13.30 3.19
N ILE A 53 -2.02 -12.14 2.74
CA ILE A 53 -1.79 -10.83 3.39
C ILE A 53 -3.08 -10.03 3.58
N LYS A 54 -4.25 -10.66 3.52
CA LYS A 54 -5.55 -9.96 3.57
C LYS A 54 -5.74 -9.08 4.81
N ASP A 55 -5.20 -9.53 5.95
CA ASP A 55 -5.31 -8.81 7.23
C ASP A 55 -4.23 -7.73 7.41
N LYS A 56 -3.24 -7.70 6.49
CA LYS A 56 -2.09 -6.77 6.52
C LYS A 56 -2.04 -5.88 5.27
N GLY A 57 -3.16 -5.72 4.57
CA GLY A 57 -3.19 -4.74 3.52
C GLY A 57 -4.57 -4.30 3.05
N ILE A 58 -4.56 -3.12 2.43
CA ILE A 58 -5.74 -2.46 1.89
C ILE A 58 -5.56 -2.21 0.40
N TYR A 59 -6.65 -2.32 -0.35
CA TYR A 59 -6.73 -1.92 -1.74
C TYR A 59 -7.72 -0.77 -1.89
N ILE A 60 -7.26 0.34 -2.46
CA ILE A 60 -8.02 1.56 -2.66
C ILE A 60 -8.20 1.75 -4.16
N ALA A 61 -9.45 1.70 -4.62
CA ALA A 61 -9.79 1.99 -6.00
C ALA A 61 -10.11 3.48 -6.14
N GLY A 62 -9.35 4.20 -6.96
CA GLY A 62 -9.56 5.64 -7.13
C GLY A 62 -8.58 6.29 -8.10
N ASP A 63 -8.88 7.53 -8.47
CA ASP A 63 -7.92 8.38 -9.18
C ASP A 63 -6.79 8.77 -8.23
N LEU A 64 -5.53 8.66 -8.69
CA LEU A 64 -4.37 8.94 -7.85
C LEU A 64 -4.32 10.40 -7.41
N ALA A 65 -4.60 11.34 -8.32
CA ALA A 65 -4.46 12.76 -8.03
C ALA A 65 -5.53 13.23 -7.04
N GLU A 66 -6.78 12.79 -7.22
CA GLU A 66 -7.88 13.09 -6.31
C GLU A 66 -7.65 12.44 -4.94
N THR A 67 -7.38 11.13 -4.91
CA THR A 67 -7.22 10.41 -3.64
C THR A 67 -6.03 10.92 -2.81
N LEU A 68 -4.91 11.27 -3.45
CA LEU A 68 -3.75 11.82 -2.73
C LEU A 68 -4.00 13.26 -2.26
N ARG A 69 -4.78 14.06 -3.01
CA ARG A 69 -5.21 15.39 -2.56
C ARG A 69 -6.07 15.27 -1.30
N ASP A 70 -7.09 14.43 -1.35
CA ASP A 70 -7.99 14.20 -0.22
C ASP A 70 -7.21 13.67 1.00
N LEU A 71 -6.29 12.73 0.78
CA LEU A 71 -5.42 12.22 1.85
C LEU A 71 -4.60 13.34 2.50
N LYS A 72 -4.01 14.23 1.69
CA LYS A 72 -3.24 15.37 2.18
C LYS A 72 -4.10 16.31 3.03
N GLU A 73 -5.30 16.65 2.57
CA GLU A 73 -6.23 17.53 3.29
C GLU A 73 -6.66 16.91 4.64
N ASN A 74 -6.93 15.60 4.65
CA ASN A 74 -7.30 14.86 5.86
C ASN A 74 -6.15 14.73 6.88
N ILE A 75 -4.90 14.68 6.43
CA ILE A 75 -3.73 14.63 7.34
C ILE A 75 -3.48 16.02 7.95
N VAL A 76 -3.50 17.07 7.14
CA VAL A 76 -3.30 18.45 7.63
C VAL A 76 -4.42 18.88 8.58
N GLY A 77 -5.66 18.48 8.30
CA GLY A 77 -6.81 18.75 9.18
C GLY A 77 -6.78 18.00 10.53
N LYS A 78 -5.84 17.06 10.73
CA LYS A 78 -5.63 16.35 12.00
C LYS A 78 -4.53 16.93 12.89
N GLU A 79 -3.72 17.84 12.36
CA GLU A 79 -2.64 18.52 13.11
C GLU A 79 -3.05 19.90 13.64
N MET A 80 -4.31 20.32 13.44
CA MET A 80 -4.93 21.51 14.01
C MET A 80 -5.91 21.18 15.14
#